data_AF-A0A316K0B9-F1
#
_entry.id   AF-A0A316K0B9-F1
#
_cell.length_a   1.000
_cell.length_b   1.000
_cell.length_c   1.000
_cell.angle_alpha   90.00
_cell.angle_beta   90.00
_cell.angle_gamma   90.00
#
_symmetry.space_group_name_H-M   'P 1'
#
loop_
_entity.id
_entity.type
_entity.pdbx_description
1 polymer ?
#
loop_
_entity_poly.entity_id
_entity_poly.type
_entity_poly.pdbx_seq_one_letter_code
_entity_poly.pdbx_strand_id
1 'polypeptide(L)' 'MINFLVKIWGLIALCPRGIHKRSGSKIRKHKDTYTSACRSCGRPMIRVAKRRWKLIDEA' A
#
# COMPACT_ATOMS: atom_id res chain seq x y z
N MET A 1 -13.90 -10.16 10.46
CA MET A 1 -13.68 -8.85 11.11
C MET A 1 -12.29 -8.81 11.76
N ILE A 2 -11.21 -8.51 11.00
CA ILE A 2 -9.81 -8.45 11.51
C ILE A 2 -9.12 -7.12 11.09
N ASN A 3 -9.85 -6.16 10.51
CA ASN A 3 -9.23 -5.12 9.69
C ASN A 3 -8.76 -3.85 10.41
N PHE A 4 -9.31 -3.51 11.59
CA PHE A 4 -9.06 -2.20 12.20
C PHE A 4 -7.74 -2.16 12.99
N LEU A 5 -7.51 -3.14 13.86
CA LEU A 5 -6.26 -3.24 14.65
C LEU A 5 -5.02 -3.37 13.74
N VAL A 6 -5.09 -4.16 12.67
CA VAL A 6 -3.98 -4.33 11.72
C VAL A 6 -3.71 -3.03 10.93
N LYS A 7 -4.76 -2.25 10.66
CA LYS A 7 -4.65 -0.96 9.97
C LYS A 7 -3.95 0.07 10.87
N ILE A 8 -4.36 0.17 12.14
CA ILE A 8 -3.76 1.07 13.14
C ILE A 8 -2.30 0.67 13.40
N TRP A 9 -2.03 -0.61 13.65
CA TRP A 9 -0.67 -1.08 13.91
C TRP A 9 0.25 -0.82 12.72
N GLY A 10 -0.24 -1.05 11.50
CA GLY A 10 0.51 -0.71 10.31
C GLY A 10 0.75 0.80 10.15
N LEU A 11 -0.21 1.65 10.52
CA LEU A 11 -0.09 3.11 10.45
C LEU A 11 0.97 3.63 11.43
N ILE A 12 1.01 3.09 12.65
CA ILE A 12 1.87 3.58 13.73
C ILE A 12 3.27 2.94 13.69
N ALA A 13 3.38 1.64 13.41
CA ALA A 13 4.64 0.92 13.56
C ALA A 13 5.37 0.61 12.24
N LEU A 14 4.63 0.44 11.13
CA LEU A 14 5.21 0.00 9.85
C LEU A 14 5.39 1.16 8.87
N CYS A 15 4.35 1.98 8.66
CA CYS A 15 4.38 3.10 7.73
C CYS A 15 5.48 4.13 8.03
N PRO A 16 5.77 4.51 9.30
CA PRO A 16 6.86 5.44 9.59
C PRO A 16 8.25 4.84 9.33
N ARG A 17 8.36 3.51 9.29
CA ARG A 17 9.58 2.79 8.92
C ARG A 17 9.70 2.56 7.40
N GLY A 18 8.82 3.15 6.59
CA GLY A 18 8.76 2.93 5.14
C GLY A 18 8.20 1.55 4.74
N ILE A 19 7.69 0.76 5.68
CA ILE A 19 7.16 -0.58 5.40
C ILE A 19 5.66 -0.46 5.04
N HIS A 20 5.37 -0.38 3.75
CA HIS A 20 4.01 -0.27 3.24
C HIS A 20 3.50 -1.58 2.63
N LYS A 21 2.33 -2.04 3.10
CA LYS A 21 1.61 -3.18 2.51
C LYS A 21 0.45 -2.70 1.66
N ARG A 22 0.34 -3.18 0.42
CA ARG A 22 -0.80 -2.87 -0.47
C ARG A 22 -2.12 -3.39 0.10
N SER A 23 -3.21 -2.73 -0.28
CA SER A 23 -4.56 -3.24 -0.11
C SER A 23 -5.00 -4.00 -1.36
N GLY A 24 -5.37 -5.28 -1.20
CA GLY A 24 -5.82 -6.12 -2.32
C GLY A 24 -7.11 -5.63 -2.97
N SER A 25 -8.06 -5.13 -2.18
CA SER A 25 -9.35 -4.63 -2.68
C SER A 25 -9.24 -3.32 -3.47
N LYS A 26 -8.15 -2.58 -3.30
CA LYS A 26 -7.90 -1.30 -3.97
C LYS A 26 -7.01 -1.41 -5.20
N ILE A 27 -6.66 -2.63 -5.66
CA ILE A 27 -5.89 -2.78 -6.89
C ILE A 27 -6.74 -2.37 -8.09
N ARG A 28 -6.20 -1.50 -8.93
CA ARG A 28 -6.78 -1.07 -10.21
C ARG A 28 -5.70 -1.12 -11.29
N LYS A 29 -6.09 -1.44 -12.53
CA LYS A 29 -5.19 -1.32 -13.68
C LYS A 29 -5.00 0.17 -13.99
N HIS A 30 -3.77 0.60 -14.21
CA HIS A 30 -3.43 1.98 -14.57
C HIS A 30 -2.39 1.96 -15.68
N LYS A 31 -2.81 2.27 -16.91
CA LYS A 31 -1.98 2.15 -18.12
C LYS A 31 -1.42 0.73 -18.25
N ASP A 32 -0.10 0.61 -18.34
CA ASP A 32 0.65 -0.65 -18.48
C ASP A 32 0.97 -1.32 -17.13
N THR A 33 0.55 -0.71 -16.02
CA THR A 33 0.82 -1.23 -14.68
C THR A 33 -0.45 -1.33 -13.83
N TYR A 34 -0.27 -1.58 -12.53
CA TYR A 34 -1.32 -1.62 -11.54
C TYR A 34 -1.02 -0.61 -10.44
N THR A 35 -2.04 0.14 -10.05
CA THR A 35 -2.00 1.01 -8.87
C THR A 35 -2.84 0.40 -7.75
N SER A 36 -2.50 0.76 -6.53
CA SER A 36 -3.26 0.41 -5.33
C SER A 36 -3.05 1.49 -4.27
N ALA A 37 -3.45 1.22 -3.02
CA ALA A 37 -3.15 2.07 -1.89
C ALA A 37 -2.64 1.23 -0.72
N CYS A 38 -1.84 1.82 0.15
CA CYS A 38 -1.41 1.18 1.38
C CYS A 38 -2.64 0.84 2.23
N ARG A 39 -2.71 -0.41 2.74
CA ARG A 39 -3.83 -0.84 3.60
C ARG A 39 -3.91 -0.08 4.91
N SER A 40 -2.78 0.47 5.36
CA SER A 40 -2.62 1.12 6.66
C SER A 40 -2.81 2.64 6.55
N CYS A 41 -1.88 3.34 5.87
CA CYS A 41 -1.90 4.79 5.72
C CYS A 41 -2.73 5.31 4.54
N GLY A 42 -3.18 4.44 3.64
CA GLY A 42 -3.99 4.86 2.49
C GLY A 42 -3.23 5.57 1.36
N ARG A 43 -1.93 5.85 1.52
CA ARG A 43 -1.11 6.48 0.47
C ARG A 43 -1.09 5.65 -0.82
N PRO A 44 -1.07 6.30 -1.99
CA PRO A 44 -1.09 5.61 -3.28
C PRO A 44 0.18 4.81 -3.50
N MET A 45 0.03 3.62 -4.09
CA MET A 45 1.11 2.69 -4.40
C MET A 45 1.07 2.27 -5.86
N ILE A 46 2.23 2.12 -6.49
CA ILE A 46 2.40 1.60 -7.85
C ILE A 46 3.12 0.26 -7.84
N ARG A 47 2.74 -0.65 -8.75
CA ARG A 47 3.41 -1.92 -8.94
C ARG A 47 4.67 -1.71 -9.77
N VAL A 48 5.82 -1.99 -9.16
CA VAL A 48 7.14 -1.86 -9.81
C VAL A 48 7.59 -3.20 -10.39
N ALA A 49 7.24 -4.32 -9.74
CA ALA A 49 7.55 -5.67 -10.25
C ALA A 49 6.46 -6.67 -9.83
N LYS A 50 6.60 -7.93 -10.25
CA LYS A 50 5.74 -9.02 -9.75
C LYS A 50 5.85 -9.07 -8.21
N ARG A 51 4.73 -8.83 -7.54
CA ARG A 51 4.59 -8.76 -6.07
C ARG A 51 5.30 -7.59 -5.36
N ARG A 52 6.03 -6.70 -6.05
CA ARG A 52 6.66 -5.51 -5.45
C ARG A 52 5.87 -4.23 -5.74
N TRP A 53 5.64 -3.45 -4.69
CA TRP A 53 4.85 -2.21 -4.72
C TRP A 53 5.61 -1.12 -3.97
N LYS A 54 5.61 0.10 -4.50
CA LYS A 54 6.22 1.28 -3.88
C LYS A 54 5.20 2.40 -3.74
N LEU A 55 5.43 3.33 -2.82
CA LEU A 55 4.65 4.57 -2.74
C LEU A 55 4.95 5.46 -3.94
N ILE A 56 3.97 6.25 -4.35
CA ILE A 56 4.14 7.21 -5.46
C ILE A 56 4.82 8.50 -4.97
N ASP A 57 4.71 8.84 -3.67
CA ASP A 57 5.31 10.04 -3.05
C ASP A 57 6.84 9.93 -2.80
N GLU A 58 7.49 8.82 -3.14
CA GLU A 58 8.96 8.69 -3.09
C GLU A 58 9.56 9.09 -4.45
N ALA A 59 9.23 10.29 -4.92
CA ALA A 59 9.81 10.91 -6.11
C ALA A 59 10.83 11.97 -5.71
#